data_AF-A0AAJ4RDU0-F1
#
_entry.id   AF-A0AAJ4RDU0-F1
#
_cell.length_a   1.000
_cell.length_b   1.000
_cell.length_c   1.000
_cell.angle_alpha   90.00
_cell.angle_beta   90.00
_cell.angle_gamma   90.00
#
_symmetry.space_group_name_H-M   'P 1'
#
loop_
_entity.id
_entity.type
_entity.pdbx_description
1 polymer ?
#
loop_
_entity_poly.entity_id
_entity_poly.type
_entity_poly.pdbx_seq_one_letter_code
_entity_poly.pdbx_strand_id
1 'polypeptide(L)'
;MGRNDLITGNVWEQYSNKVIERMNNPKFLGEFTEEDAKKRGAKLVVADFGSEACGDAVRLYWLVDPKTDKIIDARFKSFGCGTAIASSDVMTELTIGKTVDEAMKVTNLDVEKALRDEPDKPAFPPQKMHCSVMAYDVIMEAAAKYKGKKVDELKNNEIVCECARVTRGEIEEIVRKYNVKTVEELQKYTDAGKYCKSCVAPGGHEERDVYLVDIIKEVQEQMKKEKIKESVTTDDFDNMSLIKKIKTIEEILDKKIKPMLAMDGGSLELIDVREEDGVLKVYIRYLGACSTCASGGMTLLAIEDMLKKELNTDKIKVEQV
;
A
#
# COMPACT_ATOMS: atom_id res chain seq x y z
N MET A 1 -8.12 -3.69 21.82
CA MET A 1 -9.52 -4.17 21.75
C MET A 1 -9.83 -4.88 23.06
N GLY A 2 -10.79 -4.35 23.80
CA GLY A 2 -11.16 -4.88 25.11
C GLY A 2 -11.98 -6.15 24.96
N ARG A 3 -11.78 -7.09 25.90
CA ARG A 3 -12.48 -8.38 26.01
C ARG A 3 -14.03 -8.29 26.02
N ASN A 4 -14.57 -7.08 26.19
CA ASN A 4 -16.00 -6.79 26.20
C ASN A 4 -16.64 -6.64 24.81
N ASP A 5 -15.86 -6.44 23.74
CA ASP A 5 -16.40 -6.35 22.36
C ASP A 5 -16.69 -7.74 21.75
N LEU A 6 -16.31 -8.83 22.45
CA LEU A 6 -16.44 -10.20 21.95
C LEU A 6 -17.80 -10.85 22.26
N ILE A 7 -18.69 -10.19 23.01
CA ILE A 7 -19.91 -10.80 23.57
C ILE A 7 -21.21 -10.14 23.06
N THR A 8 -21.15 -9.00 22.36
CA THR A 8 -22.37 -8.34 21.86
C THR A 8 -22.25 -8.01 20.38
N GLY A 9 -22.69 -8.96 19.55
CA GLY A 9 -23.00 -8.75 18.16
C GLY A 9 -22.33 -9.75 17.23
N ASN A 10 -23.10 -10.29 16.29
CA ASN A 10 -22.55 -11.10 15.23
C ASN A 10 -21.63 -10.22 14.37
N VAL A 11 -20.46 -10.71 13.92
CA VAL A 11 -19.56 -9.95 13.02
C VAL A 11 -20.32 -9.45 11.77
N TRP A 12 -21.34 -10.19 11.36
CA TRP A 12 -22.25 -9.83 10.26
C TRP A 12 -23.15 -8.61 10.55
N GLU A 13 -23.42 -8.26 11.81
CA GLU A 13 -24.21 -7.08 12.21
C GLU A 13 -23.43 -5.76 12.07
N GLN A 14 -22.11 -5.84 11.89
CA GLN A 14 -21.27 -4.66 11.65
C GLN A 14 -21.17 -4.29 10.16
N TYR A 15 -21.75 -5.10 9.27
CA TYR A 15 -21.88 -4.81 7.85
C TYR A 15 -23.28 -4.30 7.55
N SER A 16 -23.37 -3.35 6.62
CA SER A 16 -24.64 -2.98 6.02
C SER A 16 -25.23 -4.12 5.18
N ASN A 17 -26.54 -4.12 5.03
CA ASN A 17 -27.25 -5.04 4.15
C ASN A 17 -26.80 -4.89 2.70
N LYS A 18 -26.52 -3.66 2.25
CA LYS A 18 -25.95 -3.42 0.91
C LYS A 18 -24.60 -4.09 0.71
N VAL A 19 -23.70 -4.08 1.70
CA VAL A 19 -22.41 -4.79 1.57
C VAL A 19 -22.65 -6.29 1.46
N ILE A 20 -23.53 -6.84 2.29
CA ILE A 20 -23.86 -8.27 2.26
C ILE A 20 -24.48 -8.65 0.90
N GLU A 21 -25.38 -7.84 0.36
CA GLU A 21 -25.99 -8.04 -0.95
C GLU A 21 -24.93 -8.06 -2.06
N ARG A 22 -24.07 -7.04 -2.11
CA ARG A 22 -23.03 -6.87 -3.13
C ARG A 22 -21.94 -7.93 -3.04
N MET A 23 -21.65 -8.40 -1.83
CA MET A 23 -20.73 -9.52 -1.58
C MET A 23 -21.28 -10.82 -2.16
N ASN A 24 -22.56 -11.12 -1.95
CA ASN A 24 -23.17 -12.40 -2.34
C ASN A 24 -23.63 -12.43 -3.80
N ASN A 25 -24.01 -11.27 -4.35
CA ASN A 25 -24.54 -11.16 -5.71
C ASN A 25 -24.01 -9.89 -6.40
N PRO A 26 -22.70 -9.83 -6.73
CA PRO A 26 -22.11 -8.69 -7.41
C PRO A 26 -22.71 -8.53 -8.82
N LYS A 27 -23.14 -7.33 -9.17
CA LYS A 27 -23.86 -7.04 -10.42
C LYS A 27 -22.94 -6.93 -11.63
N PHE A 28 -21.69 -6.50 -11.42
CA PHE A 28 -20.73 -6.16 -12.46
C PHE A 28 -19.54 -7.12 -12.51
N LEU A 29 -19.63 -8.28 -11.85
CA LEU A 29 -18.61 -9.31 -11.91
C LEU A 29 -18.52 -9.89 -13.33
N GLY A 30 -17.34 -9.91 -13.92
CA GLY A 30 -17.11 -10.41 -15.27
C GLY A 30 -15.89 -9.79 -15.92
N GLU A 31 -15.77 -9.97 -17.24
CA GLU A 31 -14.70 -9.39 -18.04
C GLU A 31 -15.20 -8.98 -19.42
N PHE A 32 -14.40 -8.15 -20.09
CA PHE A 32 -14.57 -7.82 -21.49
C PHE A 32 -13.37 -8.28 -22.30
N THR A 33 -13.65 -8.69 -23.52
CA THR A 33 -12.63 -8.99 -24.54
C THR A 33 -12.47 -7.82 -25.50
N GLU A 34 -11.36 -7.82 -26.25
CA GLU A 34 -11.14 -6.88 -27.36
C GLU A 34 -12.25 -6.97 -28.43
N GLU A 35 -12.85 -8.15 -28.61
CA GLU A 35 -13.98 -8.30 -29.53
C GLU A 35 -15.24 -7.57 -29.04
N ASP A 36 -15.51 -7.60 -27.73
CA ASP A 36 -16.65 -6.90 -27.14
C ASP A 36 -16.50 -5.38 -27.29
N ALA A 37 -15.28 -4.88 -27.07
CA ALA A 37 -14.96 -3.47 -27.26
C ALA A 37 -15.16 -3.05 -28.73
N LYS A 38 -14.65 -3.83 -29.69
CA LYS A 38 -14.85 -3.59 -31.13
C LYS A 38 -16.33 -3.59 -31.53
N LYS A 39 -17.12 -4.56 -31.06
CA LYS A 39 -18.57 -4.64 -31.33
C LYS A 39 -19.32 -3.41 -30.86
N ARG A 40 -18.87 -2.79 -29.76
CA ARG A 40 -19.46 -1.58 -29.19
C ARG A 40 -18.79 -0.28 -29.65
N GLY A 41 -17.80 -0.36 -30.55
CA GLY A 41 -17.04 0.80 -31.01
C GLY A 41 -16.28 1.53 -29.89
N ALA A 42 -15.93 0.82 -28.83
CA ALA A 42 -15.27 1.35 -27.64
C ALA A 42 -13.81 0.89 -27.56
N LYS A 43 -13.02 1.61 -26.75
CA LYS A 43 -11.67 1.24 -26.36
C LYS A 43 -11.73 0.44 -25.06
N LEU A 44 -11.15 -0.76 -25.06
CA LEU A 44 -10.97 -1.55 -23.85
C LEU A 44 -9.82 -0.98 -23.02
N VAL A 45 -10.04 -0.81 -21.73
CA VAL A 45 -9.01 -0.49 -20.75
C VAL A 45 -9.05 -1.55 -19.66
N VAL A 46 -7.91 -2.20 -19.43
CA VAL A 46 -7.78 -3.23 -18.39
C VAL A 46 -6.74 -2.76 -17.38
N ALA A 47 -7.15 -2.61 -16.13
CA ALA A 47 -6.31 -2.22 -15.01
C ALA A 47 -6.30 -3.31 -13.93
N ASP A 48 -5.14 -3.51 -13.31
CA ASP A 48 -4.92 -4.48 -12.26
C ASP A 48 -4.35 -3.73 -11.06
N PHE A 49 -4.87 -4.02 -9.87
CA PHE A 49 -4.30 -3.52 -8.64
C PHE A 49 -4.45 -4.58 -7.54
N GLY A 50 -3.45 -4.69 -6.66
CA GLY A 50 -3.46 -5.65 -5.57
C GLY A 50 -2.67 -5.15 -4.37
N SER A 51 -3.16 -5.51 -3.18
CA SER A 51 -2.55 -5.16 -1.91
C SER A 51 -1.77 -6.36 -1.36
N GLU A 52 -0.44 -6.28 -1.39
CA GLU A 52 0.43 -7.31 -0.80
C GLU A 52 0.18 -7.52 0.70
N ALA A 53 -0.30 -6.48 1.40
CA ALA A 53 -0.53 -6.52 2.84
C ALA A 53 -1.72 -7.41 3.25
N CYS A 54 -2.78 -7.48 2.43
CA CYS A 54 -3.97 -8.28 2.71
C CYS A 54 -4.21 -9.42 1.72
N GLY A 55 -3.49 -9.45 0.59
CA GLY A 55 -3.63 -10.47 -0.45
C GLY A 55 -4.82 -10.26 -1.39
N ASP A 56 -5.57 -9.17 -1.23
CA ASP A 56 -6.69 -8.83 -2.10
C ASP A 56 -6.18 -8.21 -3.42
N ALA A 57 -6.84 -8.55 -4.53
CA ALA A 57 -6.57 -8.02 -5.86
C ALA A 57 -7.85 -7.78 -6.65
N VAL A 58 -7.81 -6.80 -7.55
CA VAL A 58 -8.91 -6.42 -8.43
C VAL A 58 -8.39 -6.15 -9.84
N ARG A 59 -9.13 -6.65 -10.82
CA ARG A 59 -8.97 -6.32 -12.23
C ARG A 59 -10.22 -5.58 -12.71
N LEU A 60 -10.05 -4.35 -13.17
CA LEU A 60 -11.10 -3.50 -13.71
C LEU A 60 -11.03 -3.49 -15.25
N TYR A 61 -12.20 -3.60 -15.88
CA TYR A 61 -12.39 -3.53 -17.32
C TYR A 61 -13.32 -2.37 -17.63
N TRP A 62 -12.84 -1.35 -18.33
CA TRP A 62 -13.68 -0.27 -18.87
C TRP A 62 -13.81 -0.40 -20.38
N LEU A 63 -15.02 -0.17 -20.86
CA LEU A 63 -15.28 0.17 -22.25
C LEU A 63 -15.49 1.67 -22.32
N VAL A 64 -14.54 2.36 -22.95
CA VAL A 64 -14.56 3.83 -23.06
C VAL A 64 -14.86 4.24 -24.49
N ASP A 65 -15.84 5.11 -24.69
CA ASP A 65 -16.08 5.73 -26.00
C ASP A 65 -14.93 6.71 -26.31
N PRO A 66 -14.11 6.46 -27.33
CA PRO A 66 -12.95 7.30 -27.67
C PRO A 66 -13.33 8.70 -28.18
N LYS A 67 -14.61 8.97 -28.49
CA LYS A 67 -15.06 10.29 -28.95
C LYS A 67 -15.47 11.21 -27.81
N THR A 68 -15.96 10.63 -26.72
CA THR A 68 -16.57 11.39 -25.60
C THR A 68 -15.85 11.19 -24.29
N ASP A 69 -14.82 10.33 -24.26
CA ASP A 69 -14.11 9.88 -23.07
C ASP A 69 -15.02 9.26 -21.99
N LYS A 70 -16.25 8.86 -22.36
CA LYS A 70 -17.23 8.28 -21.44
C LYS A 70 -17.07 6.78 -21.29
N ILE A 71 -17.15 6.31 -20.06
CA ILE A 71 -17.19 4.90 -19.70
C ILE A 71 -18.60 4.39 -19.99
N ILE A 72 -18.78 3.67 -21.09
CA ILE A 72 -20.10 3.19 -21.53
C ILE A 72 -20.53 1.91 -20.79
N ASP A 73 -19.57 1.12 -20.34
CA ASP A 73 -19.80 -0.08 -19.54
C ASP A 73 -18.53 -0.44 -18.78
N ALA A 74 -18.68 -1.13 -17.65
CA ALA A 74 -17.57 -1.55 -16.81
C ALA A 74 -17.83 -2.91 -16.17
N ARG A 75 -16.79 -3.73 -16.06
CA ARG A 75 -16.82 -5.04 -15.37
C ARG A 75 -15.58 -5.19 -14.51
N PHE A 76 -15.63 -6.09 -13.55
CA PHE A 76 -14.47 -6.39 -12.71
C PHE A 76 -14.33 -7.88 -12.43
N LYS A 77 -13.10 -8.29 -12.15
CA LYS A 77 -12.80 -9.53 -11.43
C LYS A 77 -12.12 -9.14 -10.12
N SER A 78 -12.43 -9.83 -9.03
CA SER A 78 -11.77 -9.60 -7.74
C SER A 78 -11.40 -10.94 -7.13
N PHE A 79 -10.22 -10.97 -6.50
CA PHE A 79 -9.76 -12.03 -5.63
C PHE A 79 -9.55 -11.41 -4.27
N GLY A 80 -10.20 -11.93 -3.22
CA GLY A 80 -10.04 -11.36 -1.90
C GLY A 80 -11.24 -11.56 -1.00
N CYS A 81 -11.29 -10.76 0.07
CA CYS A 81 -12.38 -10.81 1.03
C CYS A 81 -13.71 -10.28 0.45
N GLY A 82 -14.83 -10.65 1.06
CA GLY A 82 -16.16 -10.23 0.61
C GLY A 82 -16.35 -8.71 0.53
N THR A 83 -15.70 -7.94 1.41
CA THR A 83 -15.71 -6.47 1.35
C THR A 83 -14.99 -5.93 0.12
N ALA A 84 -13.93 -6.60 -0.34
CA ALA A 84 -13.23 -6.24 -1.57
C ALA A 84 -14.11 -6.46 -2.79
N ILE A 85 -14.88 -7.56 -2.83
CA ILE A 85 -15.87 -7.83 -3.88
C ILE A 85 -16.97 -6.75 -3.87
N ALA A 86 -17.57 -6.48 -2.71
CA ALA A 86 -18.62 -5.48 -2.59
C ALA A 86 -18.15 -4.06 -2.98
N SER A 87 -16.96 -3.67 -2.52
CA SER A 87 -16.35 -2.38 -2.85
C SER A 87 -16.04 -2.26 -4.34
N SER A 88 -15.52 -3.33 -4.96
CA SER A 88 -15.22 -3.36 -6.40
C SER A 88 -16.49 -3.31 -7.25
N ASP A 89 -17.56 -3.96 -6.82
CA ASP A 89 -18.85 -3.94 -7.53
C ASP A 89 -19.46 -2.53 -7.56
N VAL A 90 -19.50 -1.86 -6.40
CA VAL A 90 -20.03 -0.50 -6.28
C VAL A 90 -19.11 0.52 -6.96
N MET A 91 -17.79 0.38 -6.84
CA MET A 91 -16.84 1.19 -7.59
C MET A 91 -17.11 1.10 -9.10
N THR A 92 -17.28 -0.12 -9.62
CA THR A 92 -17.56 -0.34 -11.03
C THR A 92 -18.84 0.39 -11.45
N GLU A 93 -19.91 0.25 -10.67
CA GLU A 93 -21.17 0.97 -10.88
C GLU A 93 -21.00 2.49 -10.91
N LEU A 94 -20.26 3.05 -9.95
CA LEU A 94 -20.06 4.49 -9.81
C LEU A 94 -19.28 5.10 -10.97
N THR A 95 -18.54 4.30 -11.74
CA THR A 95 -17.75 4.77 -12.89
C THR A 95 -18.52 4.75 -14.20
N ILE A 96 -19.58 3.94 -14.31
CA ILE A 96 -20.37 3.82 -15.54
C ILE A 96 -21.13 5.13 -15.82
N GLY A 97 -21.06 5.59 -17.07
CA GLY A 97 -21.70 6.81 -17.55
C GLY A 97 -20.90 8.10 -17.31
N LYS A 98 -19.85 8.05 -16.48
CA LYS A 98 -18.91 9.16 -16.26
C LYS A 98 -17.86 9.23 -17.36
N THR A 99 -17.33 10.43 -17.58
CA THR A 99 -16.06 10.58 -18.29
C THR A 99 -14.90 10.02 -17.45
N VAL A 100 -13.78 9.68 -18.10
CA VAL A 100 -12.58 9.22 -17.36
C VAL A 100 -12.12 10.26 -16.32
N ASP A 101 -12.25 11.55 -16.62
CA ASP A 101 -11.92 12.64 -15.68
C ASP A 101 -12.85 12.70 -14.47
N GLU A 102 -14.14 12.46 -14.67
CA GLU A 102 -15.12 12.39 -13.57
C GLU A 102 -14.97 11.10 -12.76
N ALA A 103 -14.59 9.99 -13.40
CA ALA A 103 -14.31 8.73 -12.72
C ALA A 103 -13.12 8.86 -11.77
N MET A 104 -12.08 9.60 -12.14
CA MET A 104 -10.92 9.89 -11.27
C MET A 104 -11.28 10.63 -9.97
N LYS A 105 -12.45 11.31 -9.94
CA LYS A 105 -12.93 12.02 -8.74
C LYS A 105 -13.68 11.11 -7.77
N VAL A 106 -14.00 9.87 -8.17
CA VAL A 106 -14.63 8.90 -7.26
C VAL A 106 -13.62 8.51 -6.21
N THR A 107 -13.93 8.77 -4.95
CA THR A 107 -13.07 8.47 -3.81
C THR A 107 -13.42 7.14 -3.15
N ASN A 108 -12.54 6.65 -2.28
CA ASN A 108 -12.85 5.52 -1.40
C ASN A 108 -14.06 5.79 -0.50
N LEU A 109 -14.26 7.06 -0.09
CA LEU A 109 -15.40 7.48 0.71
C LEU A 109 -16.70 7.42 -0.09
N ASP A 110 -16.69 7.73 -1.39
CA ASP A 110 -17.89 7.61 -2.22
C ASP A 110 -18.35 6.16 -2.35
N VAL A 111 -17.41 5.24 -2.50
CA VAL A 111 -17.68 3.79 -2.52
C VAL A 111 -18.27 3.34 -1.19
N GLU A 112 -17.66 3.74 -0.07
CA GLU A 112 -18.14 3.37 1.26
C GLU A 112 -19.52 3.97 1.56
N LYS A 113 -19.74 5.26 1.24
CA LYS A 113 -21.04 5.94 1.39
C LYS A 113 -22.13 5.26 0.56
N ALA A 114 -21.84 4.88 -0.68
CA ALA A 114 -22.78 4.18 -1.55
C ALA A 114 -23.21 2.81 -0.98
N LEU A 115 -22.31 2.19 -0.20
CA LEU A 115 -22.55 0.94 0.50
C LEU A 115 -23.26 1.11 1.86
N ARG A 116 -23.53 2.33 2.35
CA ARG A 116 -24.24 2.52 3.63
C ARG A 116 -25.74 2.25 3.49
N ASP A 117 -26.33 1.61 4.49
CA ASP A 117 -27.79 1.54 4.63
C ASP A 117 -28.36 2.88 5.12
N GLU A 118 -27.67 3.51 6.07
CA GLU A 118 -28.04 4.79 6.71
C GLU A 118 -26.89 5.80 6.57
N PRO A 119 -27.16 7.09 6.32
CA PRO A 119 -26.11 8.09 6.07
C PRO A 119 -25.04 8.18 7.17
N ASP A 120 -25.44 8.05 8.43
CA ASP A 120 -24.56 8.27 9.59
C ASP A 120 -23.89 6.99 10.11
N LYS A 121 -24.23 5.83 9.53
CA LYS A 121 -23.70 4.53 9.95
C LYS A 121 -22.72 4.00 8.89
N PRO A 122 -21.44 3.74 9.24
CA PRO A 122 -20.48 3.16 8.32
C PRO A 122 -20.95 1.82 7.73
N ALA A 123 -20.62 1.58 6.47
CA ALA A 123 -21.07 0.39 5.74
C ALA A 123 -20.41 -0.90 6.22
N PHE A 124 -19.21 -0.80 6.80
CA PHE A 124 -18.44 -1.91 7.35
C PHE A 124 -17.46 -1.41 8.42
N PRO A 125 -16.84 -2.30 9.22
CA PRO A 125 -15.93 -1.92 10.28
C PRO A 125 -14.71 -1.10 9.79
N PRO A 126 -14.16 -0.18 10.59
CA PRO A 126 -13.02 0.66 10.20
C PRO A 126 -11.80 -0.12 9.69
N GLN A 127 -11.57 -1.34 10.19
CA GLN A 127 -10.46 -2.19 9.77
C GLN A 127 -10.56 -2.63 8.30
N LYS A 128 -11.75 -2.55 7.70
CA LYS A 128 -12.03 -2.95 6.31
C LYS A 128 -12.03 -1.78 5.31
N MET A 129 -11.75 -0.55 5.76
CA MET A 129 -11.66 0.64 4.90
C MET A 129 -10.64 0.52 3.75
N HIS A 130 -9.58 -0.29 3.93
CA HIS A 130 -8.57 -0.51 2.89
C HIS A 130 -9.15 -1.12 1.61
N CYS A 131 -10.27 -1.87 1.69
CA CYS A 131 -10.94 -2.43 0.52
C CYS A 131 -11.51 -1.34 -0.40
N SER A 132 -11.96 -0.21 0.15
CA SER A 132 -12.42 0.93 -0.64
C SER A 132 -11.27 1.80 -1.16
N VAL A 133 -10.12 1.81 -0.47
CA VAL A 133 -8.89 2.44 -0.99
C VAL A 133 -8.40 1.69 -2.23
N MET A 134 -8.41 0.36 -2.18
CA MET A 134 -8.06 -0.49 -3.33
C MET A 134 -8.93 -0.18 -4.57
N ALA A 135 -10.21 0.10 -4.35
CA ALA A 135 -11.13 0.51 -5.40
C ALA A 135 -10.77 1.87 -6.03
N TYR A 136 -10.32 2.83 -5.23
CA TYR A 136 -9.81 4.10 -5.75
C TYR A 136 -8.55 3.91 -6.61
N ASP A 137 -7.59 3.12 -6.11
CA ASP A 137 -6.31 2.94 -6.79
C ASP A 137 -6.48 2.29 -8.18
N VAL A 138 -7.36 1.29 -8.32
CA VAL A 138 -7.61 0.67 -9.64
C VAL A 138 -8.28 1.62 -10.64
N ILE A 139 -9.10 2.58 -10.19
CA ILE A 139 -9.65 3.64 -11.04
C ILE A 139 -8.51 4.51 -11.59
N MET A 140 -7.57 4.89 -10.73
CA MET A 140 -6.43 5.72 -11.13
C MET A 140 -5.51 5.00 -12.11
N GLU A 141 -5.27 3.70 -11.90
CA GLU A 141 -4.56 2.83 -12.85
C GLU A 141 -5.26 2.75 -14.22
N ALA A 142 -6.59 2.58 -14.23
CA ALA A 142 -7.37 2.55 -15.47
C ALA A 142 -7.32 3.90 -16.20
N ALA A 143 -7.49 5.01 -15.48
CA ALA A 143 -7.40 6.34 -16.06
C ALA A 143 -6.00 6.64 -16.62
N ALA A 144 -4.95 6.25 -15.90
CA ALA A 144 -3.57 6.37 -16.34
C ALA A 144 -3.31 5.62 -17.65
N LYS A 145 -3.75 4.35 -17.72
CA LYS A 145 -3.67 3.54 -18.94
C LYS A 145 -4.46 4.14 -20.10
N TYR A 146 -5.65 4.66 -19.85
CA TYR A 146 -6.46 5.29 -20.91
C TYR A 146 -5.78 6.52 -21.48
N LYS A 147 -5.28 7.40 -20.60
CA LYS A 147 -4.65 8.68 -20.93
C LYS A 147 -3.19 8.58 -21.38
N GLY A 148 -2.57 7.41 -21.24
CA GLY A 148 -1.14 7.23 -21.53
C GLY A 148 -0.22 8.00 -20.58
N LYS A 149 -0.63 8.17 -19.32
CA LYS A 149 0.14 8.85 -18.27
C LYS A 149 0.52 7.87 -17.16
N LYS A 150 1.46 8.26 -16.30
CA LYS A 150 1.73 7.54 -15.04
C LYS A 150 0.67 7.90 -14.00
N VAL A 151 0.37 6.97 -13.08
CA VAL A 151 -0.60 7.21 -12.00
C VAL A 151 -0.19 8.40 -11.12
N ASP A 152 1.10 8.53 -10.82
CA ASP A 152 1.62 9.64 -10.01
C ASP A 152 1.34 11.01 -10.65
N GLU A 153 1.44 11.10 -11.98
CA GLU A 153 1.11 12.34 -12.70
C GLU A 153 -0.38 12.69 -12.62
N LEU A 154 -1.25 11.69 -12.46
CA LEU A 154 -2.68 11.92 -12.31
C LEU A 154 -3.06 12.34 -10.89
N LYS A 155 -2.49 11.69 -9.87
CA LYS A 155 -2.69 12.06 -8.45
C LYS A 155 -2.16 13.47 -8.14
N ASN A 156 -1.12 13.90 -8.85
CA ASN A 156 -0.45 15.18 -8.61
C ASN A 156 -1.14 16.41 -9.24
N ASN A 157 -2.16 16.24 -10.09
CA ASN A 157 -2.81 17.36 -10.79
C ASN A 157 -4.08 17.89 -10.08
N GLU A 158 -4.50 17.30 -8.97
CA GLU A 158 -5.65 17.77 -8.18
C GLU A 158 -5.40 19.17 -7.61
N ILE A 159 -6.33 20.12 -7.80
CA ILE A 159 -6.22 21.45 -7.18
C ILE A 159 -6.66 21.36 -5.71
N VAL A 160 -5.70 21.53 -4.80
CA VAL A 160 -5.93 21.46 -3.34
C VAL A 160 -6.29 22.84 -2.78
N CYS A 161 -5.67 23.90 -3.32
CA CYS A 161 -6.00 25.27 -2.94
C CYS A 161 -6.54 26.04 -4.15
N GLU A 162 -7.86 26.24 -4.22
CA GLU A 162 -8.48 26.99 -5.31
C GLU A 162 -8.07 28.47 -5.34
N CYS A 163 -7.95 29.12 -4.17
CA CYS A 163 -7.61 30.54 -4.08
C CYS A 163 -6.22 30.84 -4.67
N ALA A 164 -5.26 29.96 -4.42
CA ALA A 164 -3.90 30.11 -4.91
C ALA A 164 -3.63 29.30 -6.19
N ARG A 165 -4.63 28.54 -6.68
CA ARG A 165 -4.51 27.59 -7.80
C ARG A 165 -3.33 26.63 -7.65
N VAL A 166 -3.14 26.11 -6.44
CA VAL A 166 -2.03 25.20 -6.11
C VAL A 166 -2.52 23.76 -6.15
N THR A 167 -1.80 22.93 -6.88
CA THR A 167 -2.08 21.49 -7.01
C THR A 167 -1.43 20.67 -5.91
N ARG A 168 -1.93 19.45 -5.72
CA ARG A 168 -1.34 18.46 -4.82
C ARG A 168 0.12 18.21 -5.17
N GLY A 169 0.44 18.04 -6.45
CA GLY A 169 1.80 17.79 -6.93
C GLY A 169 2.78 18.90 -6.56
N GLU A 170 2.39 20.16 -6.72
CA GLU A 170 3.21 21.30 -6.29
C GLU A 170 3.46 21.30 -4.79
N ILE A 171 2.45 20.95 -3.98
CA ILE A 171 2.59 20.83 -2.53
C ILE A 171 3.56 19.70 -2.19
N GLU A 172 3.37 18.51 -2.76
CA GLU A 172 4.24 17.36 -2.52
C GLU A 172 5.70 17.64 -2.91
N GLU A 173 5.92 18.31 -4.05
CA GLU A 173 7.26 18.72 -4.48
C GLU A 173 7.92 19.64 -3.46
N ILE A 174 7.22 20.68 -3.01
CA ILE A 174 7.73 21.63 -2.01
C ILE A 174 8.02 20.92 -0.69
N VAL A 175 7.12 20.03 -0.25
CA VAL A 175 7.29 19.27 1.00
C VAL A 175 8.53 18.38 0.91
N ARG A 176 8.73 17.67 -0.20
CA ARG A 176 9.91 16.82 -0.41
C ARG A 176 11.20 17.63 -0.50
N LYS A 177 11.19 18.70 -1.29
CA LYS A 177 12.37 19.53 -1.57
C LYS A 177 12.87 20.28 -0.34
N TYR A 178 11.97 20.81 0.48
CA TYR A 178 12.33 21.63 1.65
C TYR A 178 12.08 20.94 2.99
N ASN A 179 11.67 19.67 2.98
CA ASN A 179 11.35 18.87 4.16
C ASN A 179 10.37 19.59 5.11
N VAL A 180 9.31 20.17 4.52
CA VAL A 180 8.27 20.93 5.21
C VAL A 180 7.48 20.04 6.16
N LYS A 181 7.24 20.49 7.39
CA LYS A 181 6.51 19.73 8.42
C LYS A 181 5.19 20.36 8.84
N THR A 182 5.02 21.65 8.58
CA THR A 182 3.80 22.38 8.95
C THR A 182 3.27 23.22 7.80
N VAL A 183 1.99 23.61 7.87
CA VAL A 183 1.39 24.46 6.85
C VAL A 183 2.03 25.84 6.84
N GLU A 184 2.47 26.36 7.99
CA GLU A 184 3.18 27.64 8.10
C GLU A 184 4.53 27.59 7.38
N GLU A 185 5.22 26.44 7.43
CA GLU A 185 6.44 26.22 6.65
C GLU A 185 6.14 26.11 5.15
N LEU A 186 5.06 25.42 4.78
CA LEU A 186 4.62 25.30 3.39
C LEU A 186 4.33 26.69 2.79
N GLN A 187 3.67 27.56 3.55
CA GLN A 187 3.32 28.93 3.17
C GLN A 187 4.53 29.84 2.88
N LYS A 188 5.75 29.44 3.25
CA LYS A 188 6.97 30.17 2.88
C LYS A 188 7.32 29.98 1.40
N TYR A 189 6.86 28.89 0.80
CA TYR A 189 7.22 28.48 -0.56
C TYR A 189 6.03 28.43 -1.52
N THR A 190 4.81 28.42 -1.01
CA THR A 190 3.57 28.49 -1.80
C THR A 190 2.55 29.43 -1.14
N ASP A 191 1.58 29.89 -1.92
CA ASP A 191 0.45 30.70 -1.42
C ASP A 191 -0.73 29.85 -0.93
N ALA A 192 -0.61 28.52 -0.98
CA ALA A 192 -1.62 27.60 -0.48
C ALA A 192 -1.93 27.87 1.01
N GLY A 193 -3.22 28.03 1.33
CA GLY A 193 -3.70 28.20 2.71
C GLY A 193 -3.54 29.60 3.31
N LYS A 194 -3.00 30.59 2.58
CA LYS A 194 -2.83 31.97 3.10
C LYS A 194 -4.12 32.78 3.19
N TYR A 195 -5.05 32.53 2.26
CA TYR A 195 -6.22 33.39 2.04
C TYR A 195 -7.46 32.92 2.82
N CYS A 196 -8.27 32.02 2.26
CA CYS A 196 -9.54 31.56 2.86
C CYS A 196 -9.39 30.48 3.94
N LYS A 197 -8.20 29.87 4.03
CA LYS A 197 -7.85 28.75 4.92
C LYS A 197 -8.67 27.46 4.75
N SER A 198 -9.59 27.37 3.77
CA SER A 198 -10.40 26.17 3.50
C SER A 198 -9.56 24.90 3.27
N CYS A 199 -8.42 25.03 2.59
CA CYS A 199 -7.54 23.89 2.33
C CYS A 199 -6.62 23.53 3.51
N VAL A 200 -6.57 24.32 4.60
CA VAL A 200 -5.56 24.11 5.67
C VAL A 200 -5.92 22.92 6.54
N ALA A 201 -7.14 22.91 7.08
CA ALA A 201 -7.69 21.88 7.96
C ALA A 201 -9.23 22.03 7.98
N PRO A 202 -9.98 21.02 8.47
CA PRO A 202 -11.44 21.12 8.63
C PRO A 202 -11.85 22.36 9.43
N GLY A 203 -12.92 23.04 9.01
CA GLY A 203 -13.43 24.25 9.66
C GLY A 203 -12.97 25.58 9.05
N GLY A 204 -12.45 25.57 7.82
CA GLY A 204 -12.21 26.77 7.03
C GLY A 204 -13.48 27.38 6.43
N HIS A 205 -13.34 28.32 5.49
CA HIS A 205 -14.47 29.02 4.85
C HIS A 205 -15.42 28.06 4.12
N GLU A 206 -14.87 26.97 3.58
CA GLU A 206 -15.59 25.90 2.88
C GLU A 206 -14.97 24.55 3.24
N GLU A 207 -15.78 23.50 3.23
CA GLU A 207 -15.31 22.13 3.41
C GLU A 207 -14.52 21.67 2.17
N ARG A 208 -13.48 20.86 2.39
CA ARG A 208 -12.62 20.32 1.34
C ARG A 208 -12.45 18.82 1.54
N ASP A 209 -12.32 18.10 0.43
CA ASP A 209 -12.10 16.64 0.43
C ASP A 209 -10.68 16.28 0.90
N VAL A 210 -9.72 17.19 0.70
CA VAL A 210 -8.30 17.01 1.04
C VAL A 210 -7.76 18.29 1.68
N TYR A 211 -6.96 18.14 2.75
CA TYR A 211 -6.34 19.26 3.46
C TYR A 211 -4.80 19.22 3.40
N LEU A 212 -4.18 20.41 3.49
CA LEU A 212 -2.73 20.59 3.48
C LEU A 212 -2.04 19.84 4.64
N VAL A 213 -2.65 19.82 5.82
CA VAL A 213 -2.12 19.08 6.97
C VAL A 213 -1.99 17.58 6.68
N ASP A 214 -2.94 17.02 5.94
CA ASP A 214 -2.96 15.59 5.60
C ASP A 214 -1.91 15.28 4.53
N ILE A 215 -1.83 16.11 3.48
CA ILE A 215 -0.82 15.94 2.41
C ILE A 215 0.60 16.03 2.99
N ILE A 216 0.88 17.04 3.82
CA ILE A 216 2.22 17.19 4.44
C ILE A 216 2.56 15.94 5.25
N LYS A 217 1.61 15.43 6.05
CA LYS A 217 1.81 14.24 6.87
C LYS A 217 2.07 13.00 6.01
N GLU A 218 1.26 12.76 4.99
CA GLU A 218 1.40 11.64 4.06
C GLU A 218 2.77 11.64 3.38
N VAL A 219 3.20 12.78 2.85
CA VAL A 219 4.50 12.93 2.17
C VAL A 219 5.65 12.71 3.14
N GLN A 220 5.57 13.24 4.37
CA GLN A 220 6.59 13.04 5.40
C GLN A 220 6.71 11.55 5.79
N GLU A 221 5.59 10.83 5.91
CA GLU A 221 5.58 9.39 6.17
C GLU A 221 6.21 8.59 5.02
N GLN A 222 5.94 8.98 3.76
CA GLN A 222 6.58 8.39 2.58
C GLN A 222 8.10 8.63 2.58
N MET A 223 8.54 9.87 2.77
CA MET A 223 9.97 10.23 2.85
C MET A 223 10.69 9.47 3.97
N LYS A 224 10.01 9.24 5.11
CA LYS A 224 10.56 8.44 6.21
C LYS A 224 10.72 6.97 5.82
N LYS A 225 9.72 6.38 5.15
CA LYS A 225 9.80 5.00 4.63
C LYS A 225 10.90 4.84 3.58
N GLU A 226 11.02 5.82 2.67
CA GLU A 226 12.07 5.87 1.65
C GLU A 226 13.46 5.93 2.29
N LYS A 227 13.69 6.82 3.26
CA LYS A 227 14.95 6.90 4.01
C LYS A 227 15.29 5.63 4.77
N ILE A 228 14.30 4.97 5.36
CA ILE A 228 14.49 3.67 6.02
C ILE A 228 14.94 2.63 4.98
N LYS A 229 14.27 2.59 3.82
CA LYS A 229 14.60 1.67 2.73
C LYS A 229 15.99 1.93 2.13
N GLU A 230 16.36 3.20 1.92
CA GLU A 230 17.70 3.59 1.46
C GLU A 230 18.78 3.25 2.48
N SER A 231 18.54 3.49 3.78
CA SER A 231 19.49 3.15 4.85
C SER A 231 19.74 1.66 5.02
N VAL A 232 18.83 0.81 4.52
CA VAL A 232 19.02 -0.66 4.46
C VAL A 232 19.87 -1.06 3.25
N THR A 233 19.92 -0.23 2.20
CA THR A 233 20.60 -0.56 0.94
C THR A 233 22.00 0.04 0.77
N THR A 234 22.39 1.06 1.55
CA THR A 234 23.63 1.82 1.29
C THR A 234 24.59 2.00 2.47
N ASP A 235 24.28 1.51 3.67
CA ASP A 235 25.27 1.54 4.76
C ASP A 235 26.29 0.41 4.52
N ASP A 236 27.57 0.77 4.38
CA ASP A 236 28.70 -0.16 4.48
C ASP A 236 28.58 -0.91 5.81
N PHE A 237 28.35 -2.23 5.78
CA PHE A 237 28.01 -3.02 6.97
C PHE A 237 28.99 -2.80 8.12
N ASP A 238 30.27 -2.63 7.78
CA ASP A 238 31.36 -2.38 8.72
C ASP A 238 31.15 -1.11 9.57
N ASN A 239 30.50 -0.09 9.00
CA ASN A 239 30.27 1.22 9.61
C ASN A 239 28.91 1.34 10.33
N MET A 240 28.11 0.27 10.36
CA MET A 240 26.84 0.25 11.08
C MET A 240 27.02 0.18 12.61
N SER A 241 26.08 0.75 13.36
CA SER A 241 26.01 0.53 14.81
C SER A 241 25.70 -0.93 15.13
N LEU A 242 26.16 -1.44 16.29
CA LEU A 242 25.99 -2.85 16.68
C LEU A 242 24.51 -3.29 16.65
N ILE A 243 23.59 -2.43 17.10
CA ILE A 243 22.14 -2.70 17.07
C ILE A 243 21.63 -2.87 15.63
N LYS A 244 22.12 -2.06 14.68
CA LYS A 244 21.77 -2.20 13.27
C LYS A 244 22.36 -3.48 12.69
N LYS A 245 23.64 -3.79 12.96
CA LYS A 245 24.30 -5.03 12.52
C LYS A 245 23.49 -6.27 12.94
N ILE A 246 23.04 -6.32 14.20
CA ILE A 246 22.21 -7.41 14.72
C ILE A 246 20.92 -7.57 13.93
N LYS A 247 20.17 -6.47 13.72
CA LYS A 247 18.90 -6.51 12.98
C LYS A 247 19.07 -6.96 11.53
N THR A 248 20.10 -6.47 10.84
CA THR A 248 20.37 -6.85 9.46
C THR A 248 20.69 -8.35 9.35
N ILE A 249 21.49 -8.88 10.29
CA ILE A 249 21.81 -10.32 10.36
C ILE A 249 20.55 -11.14 10.64
N GLU A 250 19.72 -10.71 11.60
CA GLU A 250 18.46 -11.38 11.94
C GLU A 250 17.52 -11.45 10.72
N GLU A 251 17.38 -10.35 9.96
CA GLU A 251 16.58 -10.32 8.73
C GLU A 251 17.09 -11.29 7.65
N ILE A 252 18.42 -11.39 7.47
CA ILE A 252 19.00 -12.33 6.50
C ILE A 252 18.77 -13.77 6.96
N LEU A 253 18.94 -14.05 8.25
CA LEU A 253 18.69 -15.37 8.82
C LEU A 253 17.23 -15.78 8.59
N ASP A 254 16.28 -14.89 8.83
CA ASP A 254 14.84 -15.17 8.67
C ASP A 254 14.40 -15.31 7.21
N LYS A 255 14.86 -14.43 6.33
CA LYS A 255 14.38 -14.37 4.94
C LYS A 255 15.08 -15.35 4.01
N LYS A 256 16.35 -15.69 4.30
CA LYS A 256 17.19 -16.50 3.38
C LYS A 256 17.58 -17.84 3.97
N ILE A 257 18.01 -17.89 5.22
CA ILE A 257 18.66 -19.09 5.79
C ILE A 257 17.63 -20.05 6.42
N LYS A 258 16.75 -19.57 7.30
CA LYS A 258 15.71 -20.40 7.94
C LYS A 258 14.82 -21.13 6.93
N PRO A 259 14.37 -20.52 5.81
CA PRO A 259 13.58 -21.23 4.80
C PRO A 259 14.34 -22.38 4.14
N MET A 260 15.65 -22.22 3.93
CA MET A 260 16.50 -23.29 3.38
C MET A 260 16.65 -24.45 4.37
N LEU A 261 16.91 -24.15 5.65
CA LEU A 261 17.03 -25.19 6.69
C LEU A 261 15.70 -25.89 6.99
N ALA A 262 14.59 -25.18 6.85
CA ALA A 262 13.26 -25.73 7.03
C ALA A 262 12.92 -26.82 6.00
N MET A 263 13.50 -26.75 4.78
CA MET A 263 13.33 -27.81 3.77
C MET A 263 13.89 -29.16 4.25
N ASP A 264 14.95 -29.12 5.06
CA ASP A 264 15.59 -30.30 5.65
C ASP A 264 15.07 -30.62 7.07
N GLY A 265 13.97 -29.98 7.49
CA GLY A 265 13.34 -30.22 8.80
C GLY A 265 14.09 -29.61 9.99
N GLY A 266 14.98 -28.65 9.73
CA GLY A 266 15.75 -27.94 10.74
C GLY A 266 15.44 -26.45 10.81
N SER A 267 16.04 -25.77 11.78
CA SER A 267 16.00 -24.32 11.90
C SER A 267 17.18 -23.82 12.75
N LEU A 268 17.27 -22.52 12.96
CA LEU A 268 18.23 -21.90 13.88
C LEU A 268 17.60 -20.74 14.64
N GLU A 269 18.27 -20.28 15.68
CA GLU A 269 17.96 -19.08 16.44
C GLU A 269 19.24 -18.27 16.65
N LEU A 270 19.14 -16.93 16.55
CA LEU A 270 20.23 -16.02 16.89
C LEU A 270 20.22 -15.79 18.40
N ILE A 271 21.32 -16.12 19.08
CA ILE A 271 21.43 -16.01 20.53
C ILE A 271 22.12 -14.71 20.93
N ASP A 272 23.23 -14.38 20.28
CA ASP A 272 24.04 -13.20 20.64
C ASP A 272 24.91 -12.77 19.46
N VAL A 273 25.35 -11.51 19.47
CA VAL A 273 26.31 -10.96 18.51
C VAL A 273 27.30 -10.07 19.25
N ARG A 274 28.59 -10.37 19.13
CA ARG A 274 29.67 -9.65 19.80
C ARG A 274 30.73 -9.22 18.81
N GLU A 275 31.34 -8.07 19.07
CA GLU A 275 32.47 -7.59 18.30
C GLU A 275 33.75 -7.85 19.12
N GLU A 276 34.63 -8.70 18.59
CA GLU A 276 35.92 -9.05 19.20
C GLU A 276 37.02 -8.89 18.16
N ASP A 277 38.07 -8.11 18.48
CA ASP A 277 39.23 -7.87 17.61
C ASP A 277 38.89 -7.38 16.18
N GLY A 278 37.79 -6.61 16.04
CA GLY A 278 37.32 -6.10 14.75
C GLY A 278 36.61 -7.14 13.88
N VAL A 279 36.28 -8.31 14.44
CA VAL A 279 35.46 -9.35 13.83
C VAL A 279 34.14 -9.48 14.59
N LEU A 280 33.04 -9.53 13.86
CA LEU A 280 31.72 -9.72 14.43
C LEU A 280 31.43 -11.23 14.58
N LYS A 281 31.42 -11.70 15.82
CA LYS A 281 31.03 -13.07 16.18
C LYS A 281 29.53 -13.17 16.36
N VAL A 282 28.92 -14.06 15.58
CA VAL A 282 27.48 -14.32 15.57
C VAL A 282 27.24 -15.69 16.20
N TYR A 283 26.57 -15.72 17.34
CA TYR A 283 26.26 -16.94 18.07
C TYR A 283 24.87 -17.43 17.72
N ILE A 284 24.80 -18.60 17.09
CA ILE A 284 23.54 -19.24 16.69
C ILE A 284 23.34 -20.57 17.42
N ARG A 285 22.08 -20.94 17.61
CA ARG A 285 21.69 -22.26 18.10
C ARG A 285 20.88 -22.98 17.04
N TYR A 286 21.26 -24.20 16.68
CA TYR A 286 20.44 -25.03 15.81
C TYR A 286 19.22 -25.58 16.55
N LEU A 287 18.10 -25.65 15.82
CA LEU A 287 16.83 -26.19 16.26
C LEU A 287 16.39 -27.32 15.32
N GLY A 288 15.52 -28.21 15.80
CA GLY A 288 14.98 -29.31 15.01
C GLY A 288 16.06 -30.30 14.56
N ALA A 289 15.94 -30.80 13.32
CA ALA A 289 16.86 -31.79 12.76
C ALA A 289 18.32 -31.30 12.67
N CYS A 290 18.54 -29.98 12.63
CA CYS A 290 19.88 -29.39 12.60
C CYS A 290 20.66 -29.59 13.91
N SER A 291 19.99 -29.88 15.03
CA SER A 291 20.66 -30.05 16.34
C SER A 291 21.51 -31.33 16.44
N THR A 292 21.20 -32.37 15.65
CA THR A 292 21.85 -33.68 15.71
C THR A 292 22.45 -34.12 14.37
N CYS A 293 22.43 -33.27 13.36
CA CYS A 293 22.90 -33.59 12.01
C CYS A 293 24.43 -33.65 11.96
N ALA A 294 24.98 -34.77 11.47
CA ALA A 294 26.42 -34.96 11.27
C ALA A 294 27.04 -33.95 10.27
N SER A 295 26.22 -33.32 9.43
CA SER A 295 26.64 -32.29 8.47
C SER A 295 26.52 -30.85 9.02
N GLY A 296 26.17 -30.67 10.29
CA GLY A 296 25.92 -29.34 10.88
C GLY A 296 27.12 -28.38 10.80
N GLY A 297 28.35 -28.91 10.77
CA GLY A 297 29.56 -28.12 10.56
C GLY A 297 29.68 -27.53 9.15
N MET A 298 29.23 -28.26 8.13
CA MET A 298 29.21 -27.74 6.74
C MET A 298 28.12 -26.69 6.55
N THR A 299 26.97 -26.89 7.19
CA THR A 299 25.88 -25.90 7.22
C THR A 299 26.33 -24.61 7.90
N LEU A 300 27.12 -24.70 8.98
CA LEU A 300 27.64 -23.54 9.70
C LEU A 300 28.54 -22.67 8.80
N LEU A 301 29.41 -23.31 8.02
CA LEU A 301 30.27 -22.62 7.04
C LEU A 301 29.45 -21.98 5.91
N ALA A 302 28.40 -22.65 5.44
CA ALA A 302 27.52 -22.09 4.40
C ALA A 302 26.74 -20.87 4.89
N ILE A 303 26.30 -20.88 6.15
CA ILE A 303 25.64 -19.74 6.80
C ILE A 303 26.60 -18.55 6.92
N GLU A 304 27.84 -18.81 7.34
CA GLU A 304 28.88 -17.78 7.43
C GLU A 304 29.17 -17.15 6.05
N ASP A 305 29.37 -17.97 5.02
CA ASP A 305 29.64 -17.49 3.65
C ASP A 305 28.47 -16.66 3.10
N MET A 306 27.23 -17.11 3.33
CA MET A 306 26.03 -16.37 2.90
C MET A 306 25.94 -15.01 3.61
N LEU A 307 26.20 -14.95 4.92
CA LEU A 307 26.20 -13.67 5.65
C LEU A 307 27.27 -12.72 5.13
N LYS A 308 28.51 -13.21 4.92
CA LYS A 308 29.60 -12.39 4.36
C LYS A 308 29.25 -11.82 2.98
N LYS A 309 28.67 -12.66 2.11
CA LYS A 309 28.27 -12.28 0.76
C LYS A 309 27.15 -11.24 0.74
N GLU A 310 26.11 -11.45 1.55
CA GLU A 310 24.95 -10.57 1.60
C GLU A 310 25.24 -9.22 2.26
N LEU A 311 26.16 -9.21 3.21
CA LEU A 311 26.58 -8.01 3.95
C LEU A 311 27.82 -7.36 3.34
N ASN A 312 28.40 -7.96 2.30
CA ASN A 312 29.61 -7.50 1.61
C ASN A 312 30.77 -7.20 2.58
N THR A 313 31.01 -8.10 3.54
CA THR A 313 32.09 -7.99 4.54
C THR A 313 32.74 -9.34 4.78
N ASP A 314 34.05 -9.36 5.04
CA ASP A 314 34.78 -10.57 5.43
C ASP A 314 34.90 -10.72 6.95
N LYS A 315 34.44 -9.72 7.72
CA LYS A 315 34.63 -9.62 9.18
C LYS A 315 33.52 -10.28 9.99
N ILE A 316 32.92 -11.35 9.49
CA ILE A 316 31.88 -12.10 10.20
C ILE A 316 32.37 -13.51 10.48
N LYS A 317 32.12 -13.99 11.70
CA LYS A 317 32.37 -15.38 12.08
C LYS A 317 31.15 -15.95 12.79
N VAL A 318 30.68 -17.13 12.38
CA VAL A 318 29.48 -17.75 12.96
C VAL A 318 29.90 -18.92 13.87
N GLU A 319 29.43 -18.90 15.11
CA GLU A 319 29.72 -19.94 16.11
C GLU A 319 28.42 -20.58 16.60
N GLN A 320 28.41 -21.91 16.70
CA GLN A 320 27.28 -22.67 17.23
C GLN A 320 27.40 -22.80 18.76
N VAL A 321 26.31 -22.49 19.47
CA VAL A 321 26.19 -22.59 20.95
C VAL A 321 25.00 -23.42 21.40
#